data_AF-A0A957CK36-F1
#
_entry.id   AF-A0A957CK36-F1
#
_cell.length_a   1.000
_cell.length_b   1.000
_cell.length_c   1.000
_cell.angle_alpha   90.00
_cell.angle_beta   90.00
_cell.angle_gamma   90.00
#
_symmetry.space_group_name_H-M   'P 1'
#
loop_
_entity.id
_entity.type
_entity.pdbx_description
1 polymer ?
#
loop_
_entity_poly.entity_id
_entity_poly.type
_entity_poly.pdbx_seq_one_letter_code
_entity_poly.pdbx_strand_id
1 'polypeptide(L)' 'MQYPLPPNEQAYYEQVWQLAHQIPRGTVATYGQIAQMLPPPAGI' A
#
# COMPACT_ATOMS: atom_id res chain seq x y z
N MET A 1 -3.50 14.90 12.94
CA MET A 1 -2.56 14.63 11.83
C MET A 1 -3.39 14.42 10.58
N GLN A 2 -3.24 15.30 9.58
CA GLN A 2 -3.99 15.22 8.34
C GLN A 2 -3.15 14.40 7.36
N TYR A 3 -3.63 13.21 7.00
CA TYR A 3 -2.95 12.39 5.99
C TYR A 3 -3.39 12.89 4.62
N PRO A 4 -2.48 13.35 3.75
CA PRO A 4 -2.83 13.73 2.40
C PRO A 4 -3.39 12.50 1.68
N LEU A 5 -4.61 12.64 1.16
CA LEU A 5 -5.23 11.58 0.37
C LEU A 5 -4.49 11.52 -0.97
N PRO A 6 -4.06 10.35 -1.43
CA PRO A 6 -3.48 10.23 -2.76
C PRO A 6 -4.51 10.70 -3.80
N PRO A 7 -4.07 11.38 -4.88
CA PRO A 7 -4.98 11.95 -5.88
C PRO A 7 -5.83 10.89 -6.60
N ASN A 8 -5.45 9.61 -6.54
CA ASN A 8 -6.23 8.48 -7.03
C ASN A 8 -6.23 7.34 -5.99
N GLU A 9 -7.13 7.46 -5.02
CA GLU A 9 -7.29 6.52 -3.91
C GLU A 9 -7.57 5.09 -4.40
N GLN A 10 -8.38 4.94 -5.45
CA GLN A 10 -8.74 3.63 -5.98
C GLN A 10 -7.52 2.90 -6.54
N ALA A 11 -6.71 3.57 -7.36
CA ALA A 11 -5.48 2.97 -7.90
C ALA A 11 -4.47 2.63 -6.80
N TYR A 12 -4.42 3.43 -5.73
CA TYR A 12 -3.58 3.16 -4.56
C TYR A 12 -4.06 1.90 -3.81
N TYR A 13 -5.36 1.78 -3.52
CA TYR A 13 -5.90 0.61 -2.83
C TYR A 13 -5.79 -0.66 -3.66
N GLU A 14 -5.95 -0.59 -4.98
CA GLU A 14 -5.73 -1.73 -5.87
C GLU A 14 -4.28 -2.23 -5.75
N GLN A 15 -3.29 -1.33 -5.73
CA GLN A 15 -1.88 -1.73 -5.55
C GLN A 15 -1.63 -2.38 -4.18
N VAL A 16 -2.21 -1.84 -3.11
CA VAL A 16 -2.15 -2.44 -1.76
C VAL A 16 -2.71 -3.87 -1.80
N TRP A 17 -3.86 -4.06 -2.47
CA TRP A 17 -4.50 -5.37 -2.58
C TRP A 17 -3.67 -6.36 -3.41
N GLN A 18 -3.07 -5.91 -4.50
CA GLN A 18 -2.17 -6.74 -5.31
C GLN A 18 -0.95 -7.21 -4.50
N LEU A 19 -0.39 -6.33 -3.66
CA LEU A 19 0.72 -6.67 -2.76
C LEU A 19 0.31 -7.62 -1.64
N ALA A 20 -0.83 -7.39 -1.00
CA ALA A 20 -1.34 -8.25 0.06
C ALA A 20 -1.56 -9.70 -0.43
N HIS A 21 -2.03 -9.88 -1.67
CA HIS A 21 -2.22 -11.21 -2.26
C HIS A 21 -0.91 -11.94 -2.59
N GLN A 22 0.23 -11.24 -2.65
CA GLN A 22 1.52 -11.87 -2.90
C GLN A 22 2.17 -12.44 -1.64
N ILE A 23 1.59 -12.20 -0.45
CA ILE A 23 2.13 -12.69 0.82
C ILE A 23 2.10 -14.23 0.83
N PRO A 24 3.25 -14.92 0.98
CA PRO A 24 3.29 -16.37 1.02
C PRO A 24 2.45 -16.95 2.16
N ARG A 25 1.85 -18.12 1.93
CA ARG A 25 1.09 -18.83 2.97
C ARG A 25 2.00 -19.15 4.16
N GLY A 26 1.48 -18.95 5.37
CA GLY A 26 2.25 -19.16 6.61
C GLY A 26 3.18 -17.99 6.97
N THR A 27 3.16 -16.90 6.20
CA THR A 27 3.87 -15.66 6.52
C THR A 27 2.89 -14.51 6.70
N VAL A 28 3.36 -13.44 7.35
CA VAL A 28 2.60 -12.21 7.57
C VAL A 28 3.46 -11.02 7.19
N ALA A 29 2.81 -9.94 6.73
CA ALA A 29 3.45 -8.65 6.52
C ALA A 29 2.77 -7.59 7.38
N THR A 30 3.55 -6.64 7.87
CA THR A 30 3.04 -5.48 8.61
C THR A 30 2.59 -4.39 7.66
N TYR A 31 1.71 -3.50 8.12
CA TYR A 31 1.28 -2.34 7.33
C TYR A 31 2.45 -1.48 6.84
N GLY A 32 3.48 -1.28 7.67
CA GLY A 32 4.67 -0.53 7.30
C GLY A 32 5.50 -1.21 6.21
N GLN A 33 5.61 -2.54 6.24
CA GLN A 33 6.30 -3.29 5.18
C GLN A 33 5.55 -3.18 3.85
N ILE A 34 4.22 -3.32 3.85
CA ILE A 34 3.42 -3.15 2.63
C ILE A 34 3.55 -1.71 2.10
N ALA A 35 3.51 -0.71 2.98
CA ALA A 35 3.70 0.68 2.59
C ALA A 35 5.09 0.97 1.98
N GLN A 36 6.15 0.31 2.47
CA GLN A 36 7.51 0.45 1.90
C GLN A 36 7.67 -0.19 0.52
N MET A 37 6.82 -1.16 0.18
CA MET A 37 6.85 -1.82 -1.13
C MET A 37 6.09 -1.03 -2.20
N LEU A 38 5.25 -0.08 -1.79
CA LEU A 38 4.52 0.79 -2.69
C LEU A 38 5.39 1.98 -3.11
N PRO A 39 5.29 2.45 -4.37
CA PRO A 39 5.88 3.73 -4.72
C PRO A 39 5.23 4.83 -3.87
N PRO A 40 5.98 5.87 -3.46
CA PRO A 40 5.41 6.98 -2.73
C PRO A 40 4.25 7.58 -3.56
N PRO A 41 3.07 7.81 -2.94
CA PRO A 41 1.94 8.37 -3.67
C PRO A 41 2.33 9.72 -4.25
N ALA A 42 2.07 9.90 -5.54
CA ALA A 42 2.41 11.14 -6.24
C ALA A 42 1.69 12.33 -5.58
N GLY A 43 2.45 13.32 -5.10
CA GLY A 43 1.92 14.56 -4.54
C GLY A 43 2.06 14.76 -3.03
N ILE A 44 2.95 14.01 -2.35
CA ILE A 44 3.48 14.39 -1.02
C ILE A 44 4.81 15.11 -1.18
#